data_AF-A0A5C6AX07-F1
#
_entry.id   AF-A0A5C6AX07-F1
#
_cell.length_a   1.000
_cell.length_b   1.000
_cell.length_c   1.000
_cell.angle_alpha   90.00
_cell.angle_beta   90.00
_cell.angle_gamma   90.00
#
_symmetry.space_group_name_H-M   'P 1'
#
loop_
_entity.id
_entity.type
_entity.pdbx_description
1 polymer ?
#
loop_
_entity_poly.entity_id
_entity_poly.type
_entity_poly.pdbx_seq_one_letter_code
_entity_poly.pdbx_strand_id
1 'polypeptide(L)'
;MYRLSKCLMVVSAVVAVSCCVPAMAQQPREEFANIDANLVAMDNTVPQDFYALTDEGQLRIQIVYLEGLPQQQLDRVRVRLFSKDGTNKVASVARDGLVRLGHVESGPHGIVVTGPGIYAAVGVYVSEKAANEEAVTPYQLPVIPVSNDTQIRAYTSYMPYEQPHYDYHDYVDFENTTTRPKHFYRTQLSQDGVLRGRVYAIAGQKQNLDRNRTDVVIYQAGKQIQRVSPEANGWFKVPSLKPGVYYVTATSWLGYSAFSFEVSANSGPGESLVSTTLTTSAQATEAPLEILLMPRQILSSVQQEVEADLNERSDETPVDDGTPIAETGGMTGGGGTGGGGTGGGGSGSGSGGGGGGAAGLAAIAGTAALAAAANDSDDGGTPIVPPAMATPNTVEAGLSN
;
A
#
# COMPACT_ATOMS: atom_id res chain seq x y z
N MET A 1 4.14 24.97 73.99
CA MET A 1 3.03 24.89 73.02
C MET A 1 3.49 24.04 71.85
N TYR A 2 3.15 22.75 71.83
CA TYR A 2 3.44 21.84 70.73
C TYR A 2 2.11 21.40 70.10
N ARG A 3 1.91 21.72 68.82
CA ARG A 3 0.77 21.23 68.02
C ARG A 3 1.13 19.85 67.47
N LEU A 4 0.45 18.81 67.94
CA LEU A 4 0.45 17.50 67.29
C LEU A 4 -0.43 17.54 66.04
N SER A 5 0.20 17.35 64.89
CA SER A 5 -0.46 17.14 63.59
C SER A 5 -0.88 15.67 63.48
N LYS A 6 -2.17 15.42 63.22
CA LYS A 6 -2.71 14.08 62.95
C LYS A 6 -2.59 13.78 61.46
N CYS A 7 -1.74 12.84 61.08
CA CYS A 7 -1.76 12.23 59.74
C CYS A 7 -2.85 11.16 59.68
N LEU A 8 -3.85 11.40 58.84
CA LEU A 8 -4.89 10.45 58.45
C LEU A 8 -4.33 9.60 57.30
N MET A 9 -3.97 8.33 57.57
CA MET A 9 -3.64 7.37 56.51
C MET A 9 -4.94 6.83 55.91
N VAL A 10 -5.18 7.13 54.64
CA VAL A 10 -6.22 6.49 53.82
C VAL A 10 -5.60 5.24 53.20
N VAL A 11 -6.09 4.07 53.62
CA VAL A 11 -5.72 2.78 53.03
C VAL A 11 -6.67 2.52 51.86
N SER A 12 -6.19 2.70 50.63
CA SER A 12 -6.93 2.32 49.43
C SER A 12 -6.78 0.82 49.19
N ALA A 13 -7.89 0.09 49.27
CA ALA A 13 -7.97 -1.31 48.88
C ALA A 13 -8.00 -1.41 47.35
N VAL A 14 -6.96 -2.00 46.77
CA VAL A 14 -6.90 -2.33 45.35
C VAL A 14 -7.63 -3.66 45.14
N VAL A 15 -8.83 -3.60 44.54
CA VAL A 15 -9.56 -4.80 44.09
C VAL A 15 -8.98 -5.21 42.73
N ALA A 16 -8.20 -6.28 42.72
CA ALA A 16 -7.70 -6.90 41.49
C ALA A 16 -8.84 -7.69 40.83
N VAL A 17 -9.48 -7.09 39.82
CA VAL A 17 -10.41 -7.81 38.94
C VAL A 17 -9.59 -8.61 37.95
N SER A 18 -9.52 -9.93 38.17
CA SER A 18 -8.89 -10.87 37.26
C SER A 18 -9.80 -11.09 36.05
N CYS A 19 -9.61 -10.32 34.98
CA CYS A 19 -10.24 -10.57 33.69
C CYS A 19 -9.59 -11.80 33.05
N CYS A 20 -10.19 -12.99 33.23
CA CYS A 20 -9.88 -14.17 32.43
C CYS A 20 -10.30 -13.91 30.98
N VAL A 21 -9.36 -13.50 30.13
CA VAL A 21 -9.55 -13.50 28.68
C VAL A 21 -9.48 -14.96 28.23
N PRO A 22 -10.52 -15.53 27.59
CA PRO A 22 -10.44 -16.89 27.07
C PRO A 22 -9.32 -16.95 26.02
N ALA A 23 -8.40 -17.88 26.20
CA ALA A 23 -7.36 -18.16 25.22
C ALA A 23 -8.04 -18.52 23.88
N MET A 24 -7.92 -17.64 22.88
CA MET A 24 -8.27 -17.98 21.50
C MET A 24 -7.36 -19.14 21.08
N ALA A 25 -7.91 -20.34 21.05
CA ALA A 25 -7.24 -21.50 20.50
C ALA A 25 -6.89 -21.20 19.04
N GLN A 26 -5.60 -21.12 18.73
CA GLN A 26 -5.10 -21.08 17.35
C GLN A 26 -5.58 -22.37 16.66
N GLN A 27 -6.59 -22.25 15.79
CA GLN A 27 -7.02 -23.38 14.97
C GLN A 27 -5.82 -23.88 14.13
N PRO A 28 -5.58 -25.20 14.06
CA PRO A 28 -4.44 -25.75 13.35
C PRO A 28 -4.49 -25.39 11.87
N ARG A 29 -3.31 -25.00 11.36
CA ARG A 29 -3.05 -24.33 10.07
C ARG A 29 -3.08 -25.31 8.87
N GLU A 30 -4.04 -26.24 8.81
CA GLU A 30 -4.05 -27.35 7.82
C GLU A 30 -4.67 -27.00 6.44
N GLU A 31 -5.07 -25.75 6.20
CA GLU A 31 -5.90 -25.37 5.03
C GLU A 31 -5.14 -25.07 3.72
N PHE A 32 -3.83 -25.37 3.65
CA PHE A 32 -3.01 -25.14 2.45
C PHE A 32 -2.57 -26.43 1.74
N ALA A 33 -2.93 -27.61 2.26
CA ALA A 33 -2.57 -28.88 1.62
C ALA A 33 -3.24 -29.11 0.25
N ASN A 34 -4.16 -28.23 -0.18
CA ASN A 34 -4.89 -28.33 -1.43
C ASN A 34 -4.74 -27.06 -2.29
N ILE A 35 -3.52 -26.56 -2.40
CA ILE A 35 -3.18 -25.58 -3.44
C ILE A 35 -3.35 -26.27 -4.79
N ASP A 36 -4.20 -25.71 -5.65
CA ASP A 36 -4.48 -26.20 -7.00
C ASP A 36 -3.16 -26.52 -7.72
N ALA A 37 -3.06 -27.69 -8.37
CA ALA A 37 -1.87 -28.12 -9.10
C ALA A 37 -1.40 -27.07 -10.13
N ASN A 38 -2.32 -26.24 -10.63
CA ASN A 38 -2.02 -25.11 -11.50
C ASN A 38 -1.21 -24.00 -10.80
N LEU A 39 -1.43 -23.76 -9.51
CA LEU A 39 -0.67 -22.78 -8.71
C LEU A 39 0.73 -23.31 -8.38
N VAL A 40 0.88 -24.62 -8.19
CA VAL A 40 2.19 -25.28 -8.01
C VAL A 40 3.05 -25.15 -9.26
N ALA A 41 2.45 -25.22 -10.45
CA ALA A 41 3.17 -24.98 -11.71
C ALA A 41 3.72 -23.54 -11.83
N MET A 42 3.18 -22.57 -11.07
CA MET A 42 3.68 -21.19 -11.04
C MET A 42 4.94 -21.02 -10.19
N ASP A 43 5.37 -22.04 -9.44
CA ASP A 43 6.48 -21.91 -8.47
C ASP A 43 7.83 -21.53 -9.06
N ASN A 44 8.04 -21.70 -10.37
CA ASN A 44 9.29 -21.37 -11.05
C ASN A 44 9.16 -20.27 -12.11
N THR A 45 8.02 -19.57 -12.15
CA THR A 45 7.83 -18.47 -13.09
C THR A 45 7.46 -17.19 -12.34
N VAL A 46 7.70 -16.04 -12.96
CA VAL A 46 7.24 -14.73 -12.45
C VAL A 46 6.43 -13.98 -13.53
N PRO A 47 5.55 -13.02 -13.16
CA PRO A 47 4.93 -12.12 -14.13
C PRO A 47 5.97 -11.42 -14.99
N GLN A 48 5.70 -11.30 -16.28
CA GLN A 48 6.50 -10.48 -17.18
C GLN A 48 6.53 -9.01 -16.73
N ASP A 49 5.45 -8.50 -16.14
CA ASP A 49 5.38 -7.14 -15.57
C ASP A 49 6.23 -6.95 -14.28
N PHE A 50 7.02 -7.95 -13.87
CA PHE A 50 8.12 -7.73 -12.92
C PHE A 50 9.38 -7.21 -13.61
N TYR A 51 9.41 -7.23 -14.94
CA TYR A 51 10.47 -6.69 -15.76
C TYR A 51 10.03 -5.37 -16.38
N ALA A 52 10.91 -4.39 -16.35
CA ALA A 52 10.74 -3.17 -17.11
C ALA A 52 11.82 -3.10 -18.18
N LEU A 53 11.40 -2.90 -19.43
CA LEU A 53 12.32 -2.87 -20.55
C LEU A 53 12.83 -1.45 -20.81
N THR A 54 14.12 -1.33 -21.08
CA THR A 54 14.74 -0.11 -21.60
C THR A 54 14.94 -0.22 -23.11
N ASP A 55 14.83 0.90 -23.81
CA ASP A 55 15.16 1.03 -25.23
C ASP A 55 16.28 2.07 -25.33
N GLU A 56 17.51 1.63 -25.65
CA GLU A 56 18.70 2.49 -25.62
C GLU A 56 18.93 3.13 -24.24
N GLY A 57 18.69 2.37 -23.17
CA GLY A 57 18.78 2.85 -21.79
C GLY A 57 17.69 3.85 -21.38
N GLN A 58 16.65 4.06 -22.20
CA GLN A 58 15.46 4.84 -21.81
C GLN A 58 14.39 3.93 -21.21
N LEU A 59 14.10 4.11 -19.93
CA LEU A 59 12.97 3.49 -19.25
C LEU A 59 11.73 4.37 -19.37
N ARG A 60 10.61 3.78 -19.79
CA ARG A 60 9.30 4.45 -19.85
C ARG A 60 8.36 3.83 -18.81
N ILE A 61 7.76 4.68 -17.97
CA ILE A 61 6.79 4.26 -16.95
C ILE A 61 5.48 5.01 -17.21
N GLN A 62 4.37 4.29 -17.25
CA GLN A 62 3.04 4.85 -17.32
C GLN A 62 2.40 4.77 -15.93
N ILE A 63 2.06 5.91 -15.36
CA ILE A 63 1.28 5.99 -14.13
C ILE A 63 -0.17 5.60 -14.44
N VAL A 64 -0.72 4.65 -13.66
CA VAL A 64 -2.08 4.12 -13.84
C VAL A 64 -2.92 4.42 -12.60
N TYR A 65 -4.06 5.09 -12.80
CA TYR A 65 -5.05 5.33 -11.75
C TYR A 65 -6.24 4.40 -11.95
N LEU A 66 -6.39 3.42 -11.07
CA LEU A 66 -7.44 2.39 -11.20
C LEU A 66 -8.83 2.91 -10.79
N GLU A 67 -8.91 3.93 -9.93
CA GLU A 67 -10.18 4.54 -9.49
C GLU A 67 -10.55 5.78 -10.33
N GLY A 68 -9.89 5.97 -11.47
CA GLY A 68 -9.98 7.19 -12.28
C GLY A 68 -8.97 8.25 -11.83
N LEU A 69 -8.65 9.16 -12.73
CA LEU A 69 -7.72 10.25 -12.46
C LEU A 69 -8.39 11.27 -11.53
N PRO A 70 -7.85 11.54 -10.32
CA PRO A 70 -8.01 12.86 -9.78
C PRO A 70 -7.40 13.80 -10.82
N GLN A 71 -8.13 14.81 -11.29
CA GLN A 71 -7.60 15.86 -12.19
C GLN A 71 -6.46 16.69 -11.54
N GLN A 72 -5.89 16.20 -10.42
CA GLN A 72 -4.80 16.81 -9.69
C GLN A 72 -3.54 16.92 -10.53
N GLN A 73 -2.81 17.97 -10.17
CA GLN A 73 -1.54 18.44 -10.69
C GLN A 73 -0.45 17.35 -10.74
N LEU A 74 -0.43 16.56 -11.82
CA LEU A 74 0.64 15.60 -12.11
C LEU A 74 2.03 16.27 -12.20
N ASP A 75 2.08 17.59 -12.43
CA ASP A 75 3.30 18.40 -12.44
C ASP A 75 4.05 18.40 -11.10
N ARG A 76 3.34 18.10 -10.00
CA ARG A 76 3.93 17.96 -8.65
C ARG A 76 4.24 16.51 -8.28
N VAL A 77 3.94 15.56 -9.17
CA VAL A 77 4.25 14.15 -8.95
C VAL A 77 5.66 13.84 -9.45
N ARG A 78 6.44 13.21 -8.59
CA ARG A 78 7.81 12.79 -8.86
C ARG A 78 7.87 11.28 -8.90
N VAL A 79 8.61 10.76 -9.88
CA VAL A 79 8.99 9.36 -9.96
C VAL A 79 10.48 9.26 -9.75
N ARG A 80 10.86 8.49 -8.73
CA ARG A 80 12.25 8.18 -8.40
C ARG A 80 12.52 6.71 -8.73
N LEU A 81 13.62 6.47 -9.44
CA LEU A 81 14.13 5.12 -9.70
C LEU A 81 15.42 4.94 -8.91
N PHE A 82 15.42 4.00 -7.97
CA PHE A 82 16.55 3.66 -7.12
C PHE A 82 17.27 2.44 -7.66
N SER A 83 18.57 2.52 -7.90
CA SER A 83 19.43 1.36 -8.21
C SER A 83 19.92 0.70 -6.93
N LYS A 84 20.48 -0.51 -7.07
CA LYS A 84 20.98 -1.35 -5.96
C LYS A 84 21.95 -0.67 -4.99
N ASP A 85 22.66 0.36 -5.42
CA ASP A 85 23.62 1.13 -4.64
C ASP A 85 22.98 2.31 -3.88
N GLY A 86 21.66 2.46 -3.99
CA GLY A 86 20.90 3.54 -3.38
C GLY A 86 20.91 4.84 -4.19
N THR A 87 21.66 4.92 -5.29
CA THR A 87 21.59 6.09 -6.17
C THR A 87 20.21 6.16 -6.83
N ASN A 88 19.73 7.38 -7.07
CA ASN A 88 18.41 7.58 -7.65
C ASN A 88 18.42 8.51 -8.84
N LYS A 89 17.47 8.26 -9.75
CA LYS A 89 17.12 9.15 -10.86
C LYS A 89 15.72 9.67 -10.62
N VAL A 90 15.50 10.97 -10.85
CA VAL A 90 14.21 11.63 -10.65
C VAL A 90 13.67 12.10 -12.00
N ALA A 91 12.37 11.88 -12.23
CA ALA A 91 11.65 12.41 -13.37
C ALA A 91 10.27 12.94 -12.94
N SER A 92 9.81 13.98 -13.62
CA SER A 92 8.45 14.49 -13.48
C SER A 92 7.48 13.68 -14.33
N VAL A 93 6.22 13.60 -13.89
CA VAL A 93 5.14 12.95 -14.65
C VAL A 93 4.58 13.90 -15.70
N ALA A 94 4.55 13.47 -16.96
CA ALA A 94 3.89 14.24 -18.02
C ALA A 94 2.36 14.22 -17.85
N ARG A 95 1.65 15.09 -18.58
CA ARG A 95 0.18 15.22 -18.45
C ARG A 95 -0.59 13.96 -18.84
N ASP A 96 0.00 13.11 -19.67
CA ASP A 96 -0.53 11.80 -20.07
C ASP A 96 -0.18 10.68 -19.06
N GLY A 97 0.46 11.02 -17.94
CA GLY A 97 0.93 10.05 -16.95
C GLY A 97 2.25 9.35 -17.33
N LEU A 98 2.86 9.71 -18.46
CA LEU A 98 4.10 9.08 -18.92
C LEU A 98 5.33 9.71 -18.26
N VAL A 99 6.26 8.86 -17.88
CA VAL A 99 7.55 9.21 -17.27
C VAL A 99 8.65 8.62 -18.12
N ARG A 100 9.73 9.39 -18.33
CA ARG A 100 10.90 8.97 -19.09
C ARG A 100 12.15 9.16 -18.23
N LEU A 101 12.91 8.08 -18.05
CA LEU A 101 14.17 8.05 -17.31
C LEU A 101 15.27 7.58 -18.26
N GLY A 102 16.33 8.38 -18.42
CA GLY A 102 17.46 8.05 -19.30
C GLY A 102 18.63 7.40 -18.57
N HIS A 103 19.44 6.67 -19.32
CA HIS A 103 20.66 5.99 -18.84
C HIS A 103 20.37 5.05 -17.67
N VAL A 104 19.28 4.28 -17.75
CA VAL A 104 18.93 3.30 -16.73
C VAL A 104 19.70 2.01 -16.99
N GLU A 105 20.41 1.53 -15.98
CA GLU A 105 21.19 0.29 -16.07
C GLU A 105 20.27 -0.93 -15.95
N SER A 106 20.69 -2.06 -16.53
CA SER A 106 20.01 -3.33 -16.28
C SER A 106 20.26 -3.78 -14.84
N GLY A 107 19.24 -4.33 -14.21
CA GLY A 107 19.32 -4.90 -12.87
C GLY A 107 18.13 -4.57 -11.97
N PRO A 108 18.22 -4.97 -10.69
CA PRO A 108 17.21 -4.69 -9.68
C PRO A 108 17.08 -3.19 -9.40
N HIS A 109 15.85 -2.70 -9.41
CA HIS A 109 15.54 -1.32 -9.06
C HIS A 109 14.31 -1.26 -8.16
N GLY A 110 14.15 -0.12 -7.48
CA GLY A 110 12.91 0.29 -6.87
C GLY A 110 12.34 1.50 -7.59
N ILE A 111 11.06 1.46 -7.95
CA ILE A 111 10.33 2.64 -8.43
C ILE A 111 9.50 3.18 -7.27
N VAL A 112 9.63 4.47 -6.98
CA VAL A 112 8.82 5.20 -5.99
C VAL A 112 8.14 6.36 -6.69
N VAL A 113 6.83 6.46 -6.51
CA VAL A 113 6.01 7.59 -6.95
C VAL A 113 5.56 8.34 -5.71
N THR A 114 5.86 9.63 -5.62
CA THR A 114 5.38 10.51 -4.55
C THR A 114 4.86 11.80 -5.13
N GLY A 115 3.84 12.35 -4.50
CA GLY A 115 3.32 13.68 -4.82
C GLY A 115 2.02 13.95 -4.06
N PRO A 116 1.44 15.15 -4.27
CA PRO A 116 0.14 15.47 -3.70
C PRO A 116 -0.90 14.43 -4.15
N GLY A 117 -1.50 13.76 -3.17
CA GLY A 117 -2.60 12.84 -3.43
C GLY A 117 -2.21 11.46 -3.97
N ILE A 118 -0.91 11.15 -4.10
CA ILE A 118 -0.46 9.90 -4.73
C ILE A 118 0.77 9.27 -4.06
N TYR A 119 0.77 7.95 -3.98
CA TYR A 119 1.91 7.15 -3.55
C TYR A 119 2.00 5.79 -4.25
N ALA A 120 3.20 5.34 -4.58
CA ALA A 120 3.50 3.95 -4.92
C ALA A 120 4.97 3.63 -4.67
N ALA A 121 5.27 2.37 -4.39
CA ALA A 121 6.63 1.85 -4.28
C ALA A 121 6.64 0.39 -4.74
N VAL A 122 7.40 0.04 -5.78
CA VAL A 122 7.46 -1.35 -6.27
C VAL A 122 8.89 -1.76 -6.58
N GLY A 123 9.22 -3.02 -6.34
CA GLY A 123 10.42 -3.63 -6.91
C GLY A 123 10.22 -3.91 -8.39
N VAL A 124 11.28 -3.76 -9.18
CA VAL A 124 11.28 -4.10 -10.61
C VAL A 124 12.66 -4.59 -11.02
N TYR A 125 12.72 -5.49 -12.01
CA TYR A 125 13.96 -5.84 -12.68
C TYR A 125 14.04 -5.09 -14.01
N VAL A 126 14.98 -4.17 -14.16
CA VAL A 126 15.18 -3.45 -15.44
C VAL A 126 16.07 -4.29 -16.35
N SER A 127 15.70 -4.43 -17.61
CA SER A 127 16.53 -5.11 -18.62
C SER A 127 16.48 -4.38 -19.95
N GLU A 128 17.57 -4.45 -20.71
CA GLU A 128 17.56 -3.95 -22.08
C GLU A 128 16.63 -4.80 -22.95
N LYS A 129 15.84 -4.12 -23.78
CA LYS A 129 14.99 -4.76 -24.78
C LYS A 129 15.81 -5.62 -25.73
N ALA A 130 15.29 -6.80 -26.11
CA ALA A 130 15.94 -7.62 -27.12
C ALA A 130 15.90 -6.94 -28.50
N ALA A 131 16.97 -7.11 -29.30
CA ALA A 131 17.10 -6.45 -30.61
C ALA A 131 15.96 -6.77 -31.60
N ASN A 132 15.27 -7.90 -31.42
CA ASN A 132 14.17 -8.38 -32.26
C ASN A 132 12.78 -8.08 -31.67
N GLU A 133 12.70 -7.45 -30.51
CA GLU A 133 11.43 -7.10 -29.88
C GLU A 133 10.86 -5.81 -30.48
N GLU A 134 9.54 -5.70 -30.53
CA GLU A 134 8.84 -4.54 -31.06
C GLU A 134 9.08 -3.27 -30.21
N ALA A 135 8.29 -2.22 -30.40
CA ALA A 135 8.37 -1.04 -29.55
C ALA A 135 8.12 -1.42 -28.08
N VAL A 136 8.98 -0.95 -27.16
CA VAL A 136 8.80 -1.19 -25.72
C VAL A 136 7.47 -0.57 -25.27
N THR A 137 6.63 -1.37 -24.62
CA THR A 137 5.45 -0.85 -23.92
C THR A 137 5.89 -0.20 -22.61
N PRO A 138 5.38 0.99 -22.26
CA PRO A 138 5.70 1.60 -20.97
C PRO A 138 5.29 0.68 -19.80
N TYR A 139 6.17 0.59 -18.80
CA TYR A 139 5.91 -0.13 -17.55
C TYR A 139 4.70 0.46 -16.84
N GLN A 140 3.64 -0.32 -16.65
CA GLN A 140 2.41 0.16 -16.03
C GLN A 140 2.55 0.12 -14.51
N LEU A 141 2.52 1.28 -13.87
CA LEU A 141 2.63 1.41 -12.41
C LEU A 141 1.32 1.95 -11.82
N PRO A 142 0.49 1.07 -11.22
CA PRO A 142 -0.71 1.49 -10.54
C PRO A 142 -0.38 2.13 -9.19
N VAL A 143 -1.07 3.22 -8.89
CA VAL A 143 -0.74 4.10 -7.76
C VAL A 143 -1.86 4.19 -6.74
N ILE A 144 -1.49 4.41 -5.48
CA ILE A 144 -2.41 4.56 -4.37
C ILE A 144 -2.82 6.03 -4.29
N PRO A 145 -4.12 6.36 -4.39
CA PRO A 145 -4.59 7.69 -4.03
C PRO A 145 -4.49 7.86 -2.51
N VAL A 146 -3.87 8.96 -2.08
CA VAL A 146 -3.75 9.30 -0.66
C VAL A 146 -4.46 10.60 -0.37
N SER A 147 -5.05 10.74 0.81
CA SER A 147 -5.76 11.97 1.17
C SER A 147 -4.81 13.08 1.64
N ASN A 148 -3.65 12.70 2.18
CA ASN A 148 -2.66 13.63 2.71
C ASN A 148 -1.29 12.95 2.91
N ASP A 149 -0.30 13.78 3.23
CA ASP A 149 1.08 13.38 3.48
C ASP A 149 1.24 12.49 4.73
N THR A 150 0.36 12.62 5.71
CA THR A 150 0.35 11.73 6.89
C THR A 150 0.06 10.28 6.50
N GLN A 151 -0.78 10.04 5.49
CA GLN A 151 -1.00 8.68 4.97
C GLN A 151 0.24 8.12 4.28
N ILE A 152 0.98 8.94 3.52
CA ILE A 152 2.26 8.54 2.93
C ILE A 152 3.24 8.13 4.04
N ARG A 153 3.37 8.97 5.08
CA ARG A 153 4.20 8.67 6.26
C ARG A 153 3.76 7.40 6.95
N ALA A 154 2.46 7.16 7.08
CA ALA A 154 1.95 5.92 7.64
C ALA A 154 2.40 4.71 6.81
N TYR A 155 2.29 4.76 5.48
CA TYR A 155 2.75 3.68 4.61
C TYR A 155 4.26 3.44 4.67
N THR A 156 5.07 4.49 4.77
CA THR A 156 6.54 4.36 4.85
C THR A 156 7.05 4.03 6.25
N SER A 157 6.30 4.37 7.31
CA SER A 157 6.69 4.06 8.70
C SER A 157 6.80 2.56 8.98
N TYR A 158 6.16 1.72 8.15
CA TYR A 158 6.26 0.28 8.24
C TYR A 158 7.53 -0.29 7.61
N MET A 159 8.30 0.47 6.82
CA MET A 159 9.55 -0.01 6.23
C MET A 159 10.45 -0.56 7.36
N PRO A 160 10.84 -1.84 7.31
CA PRO A 160 11.47 -2.47 8.44
C PRO A 160 12.86 -1.87 8.64
N TYR A 161 13.13 -1.43 9.86
CA TYR A 161 14.45 -0.99 10.27
C TYR A 161 15.43 -2.17 10.20
N GLU A 162 16.67 -1.87 9.80
CA GLU A 162 17.78 -2.82 9.61
C GLU A 162 17.98 -3.75 10.83
N GLN A 163 17.36 -4.93 10.82
CA GLN A 163 17.79 -6.02 11.69
C GLN A 163 18.76 -6.92 10.91
N PRO A 164 20.03 -7.02 11.33
CA PRO A 164 21.08 -7.66 10.55
C PRO A 164 21.13 -9.16 10.83
N HIS A 165 20.23 -9.97 10.25
CA HIS A 165 20.23 -11.42 10.56
C HIS A 165 20.23 -12.41 9.41
N TYR A 166 20.19 -12.00 8.14
CA TYR A 166 20.35 -12.96 7.03
C TYR A 166 21.20 -12.37 5.91
N ASP A 167 22.34 -13.04 5.66
CA ASP A 167 23.20 -12.87 4.50
C ASP A 167 22.57 -13.66 3.36
N TYR A 168 21.51 -13.11 2.78
CA TYR A 168 20.95 -13.59 1.54
C TYR A 168 21.50 -12.72 0.42
N HIS A 169 22.08 -13.36 -0.60
CA HIS A 169 22.59 -12.66 -1.78
C HIS A 169 21.41 -12.20 -2.63
N ASP A 170 20.91 -11.00 -2.33
CA ASP A 170 19.92 -10.34 -3.17
C ASP A 170 20.37 -10.37 -4.64
N TYR A 171 19.40 -10.52 -5.55
CA TYR A 171 19.55 -10.40 -7.02
C TYR A 171 20.09 -11.59 -7.80
N VAL A 172 20.73 -12.56 -7.16
CA VAL A 172 21.34 -13.69 -7.89
C VAL A 172 20.25 -14.45 -8.65
N ASP A 173 20.47 -14.67 -9.95
CA ASP A 173 19.64 -15.45 -10.86
C ASP A 173 18.22 -14.92 -11.18
N PHE A 174 17.80 -13.75 -10.67
CA PHE A 174 16.45 -13.23 -11.01
C PHE A 174 16.32 -12.98 -12.51
N GLU A 175 17.37 -12.47 -13.16
CA GLU A 175 17.48 -12.26 -14.61
C GLU A 175 17.21 -13.51 -15.46
N ASN A 176 17.44 -14.69 -14.92
CA ASN A 176 17.27 -15.98 -15.61
C ASN A 176 15.92 -16.65 -15.27
N THR A 177 15.04 -15.96 -14.56
CA THR A 177 13.74 -16.51 -14.18
C THR A 177 12.79 -16.53 -15.37
N THR A 178 12.15 -17.68 -15.60
CA THR A 178 11.13 -17.81 -16.65
C THR A 178 9.96 -16.89 -16.36
N THR A 179 9.51 -16.14 -17.37
CA THR A 179 8.38 -15.21 -17.23
C THR A 179 7.07 -15.81 -17.76
N ARG A 180 5.95 -15.22 -17.38
CA ARG A 180 4.63 -15.48 -17.95
C ARG A 180 3.88 -14.16 -18.23
N PRO A 181 3.05 -14.09 -19.29
CA PRO A 181 2.25 -12.90 -19.56
C PRO A 181 1.23 -12.69 -18.44
N LYS A 182 1.36 -11.60 -17.69
CA LYS A 182 0.40 -11.22 -16.64
C LYS A 182 0.64 -9.80 -16.13
N HIS A 183 -0.46 -9.08 -15.92
CA HIS A 183 -0.47 -7.86 -15.14
C HIS A 183 -0.48 -8.15 -13.65
N PHE A 184 0.58 -7.75 -12.94
CA PHE A 184 0.72 -8.04 -11.50
C PHE A 184 -0.37 -7.41 -10.63
N TYR A 185 -0.99 -6.33 -11.12
CA TYR A 185 -2.01 -5.55 -10.41
C TYR A 185 -3.46 -5.91 -10.76
N ARG A 186 -3.68 -6.90 -11.63
CA ARG A 186 -5.03 -7.42 -11.91
C ARG A 186 -5.14 -8.83 -11.35
N THR A 187 -6.16 -9.04 -10.53
CA THR A 187 -6.41 -10.31 -9.87
C THR A 187 -7.88 -10.70 -10.01
N GLN A 188 -8.15 -11.99 -9.90
CA GLN A 188 -9.50 -12.54 -9.86
C GLN A 188 -9.74 -13.21 -8.51
N LEU A 189 -10.95 -13.06 -7.99
CA LEU A 189 -11.38 -13.83 -6.82
C LEU A 189 -11.62 -15.28 -7.23
N SER A 190 -11.42 -16.23 -6.34
CA SER A 190 -11.99 -17.56 -6.48
C SER A 190 -13.53 -17.52 -6.41
N GLN A 191 -14.19 -18.64 -6.72
CA GLN A 191 -15.66 -18.74 -6.69
C GLN A 191 -16.26 -18.48 -5.29
N ASP A 192 -15.50 -18.76 -4.24
CA ASP A 192 -15.83 -18.49 -2.83
C ASP A 192 -15.45 -17.07 -2.38
N GLY A 193 -15.01 -16.20 -3.30
CA GLY A 193 -14.67 -14.81 -2.99
C GLY A 193 -13.34 -14.65 -2.25
N VAL A 194 -12.45 -15.64 -2.35
CA VAL A 194 -11.11 -15.58 -1.77
C VAL A 194 -10.15 -14.99 -2.79
N LEU A 195 -9.42 -13.97 -2.39
CA LEU A 195 -8.25 -13.49 -3.14
C LEU A 195 -7.06 -14.36 -2.76
N ARG A 196 -6.44 -15.00 -3.75
CA ARG A 196 -5.11 -15.61 -3.60
C ARG A 196 -4.06 -14.62 -4.05
N GLY A 197 -2.93 -14.59 -3.35
CA GLY A 197 -1.79 -13.78 -3.76
C GLY A 197 -0.46 -14.41 -3.40
N ARG A 198 0.60 -13.86 -3.98
CA ARG A 198 1.96 -14.32 -3.75
C ARG A 198 2.96 -13.17 -3.66
N VAL A 199 3.82 -13.26 -2.66
CA VAL A 199 4.95 -12.33 -2.46
C VAL A 199 6.23 -12.90 -3.07
N TYR A 200 6.94 -12.04 -3.79
CA TYR A 200 8.21 -12.30 -4.43
C TYR A 200 9.26 -11.33 -3.91
N ALA A 201 10.52 -11.78 -3.92
CA ALA A 201 11.69 -10.91 -3.75
C ALA A 201 12.49 -10.95 -5.05
N ILE A 202 13.31 -9.92 -5.29
CA ILE A 202 14.23 -9.91 -6.44
C ILE A 202 15.42 -10.84 -6.14
N ALA A 203 15.16 -12.13 -6.33
CA ALA A 203 15.96 -13.25 -5.91
C ALA A 203 15.70 -14.45 -6.82
N GLY A 204 16.69 -15.33 -6.99
CA GLY A 204 16.49 -16.59 -7.69
C GLY A 204 15.35 -17.37 -7.05
N GLN A 205 14.35 -17.78 -7.84
CA GLN A 205 13.12 -18.39 -7.31
C GLN A 205 13.36 -19.68 -6.52
N LYS A 206 14.49 -20.36 -6.76
CA LYS A 206 14.90 -21.58 -6.07
C LYS A 206 15.50 -21.35 -4.68
N GLN A 207 15.79 -20.10 -4.31
CA GLN A 207 16.36 -19.81 -3.01
C GLN A 207 15.29 -19.92 -1.92
N ASN A 208 15.71 -20.51 -0.80
CA ASN A 208 14.86 -20.66 0.36
C ASN A 208 14.80 -19.35 1.14
N LEU A 209 13.85 -18.49 0.77
CA LEU A 209 13.58 -17.23 1.45
C LEU A 209 12.44 -17.41 2.43
N ASP A 210 12.64 -16.97 3.68
CA ASP A 210 11.57 -16.94 4.68
C ASP A 210 10.60 -15.78 4.42
N ARG A 211 9.64 -16.02 3.52
CA ARG A 211 8.59 -15.05 3.16
C ARG A 211 7.46 -14.96 4.18
N ASN A 212 7.41 -15.87 5.16
CA ASN A 212 6.30 -15.94 6.13
C ASN A 212 6.29 -14.77 7.13
N ARG A 213 7.40 -14.02 7.19
CA ARG A 213 7.55 -12.79 7.97
C ARG A 213 7.20 -11.53 7.19
N THR A 214 6.50 -11.69 6.07
CA THR A 214 5.95 -10.56 5.32
C THR A 214 4.58 -10.20 5.87
N ASP A 215 4.40 -8.95 6.23
CA ASP A 215 3.10 -8.38 6.53
C ASP A 215 2.48 -7.84 5.24
N VAL A 216 1.42 -8.48 4.78
CA VAL A 216 0.61 -8.00 3.67
C VAL A 216 -0.66 -7.37 4.25
N VAL A 217 -0.83 -6.08 4.00
CA VAL A 217 -1.98 -5.30 4.46
C VAL A 217 -2.77 -4.81 3.25
N ILE A 218 -4.06 -5.12 3.22
CA ILE A 218 -4.99 -4.71 2.17
C ILE A 218 -5.84 -3.54 2.68
N TYR A 219 -5.94 -2.50 1.87
CA TYR A 219 -6.73 -1.31 2.12
C TYR A 219 -7.79 -1.13 1.04
N GLN A 220 -8.87 -0.43 1.39
CA GLN A 220 -9.86 0.08 0.46
C GLN A 220 -10.31 1.45 0.94
N ALA A 221 -10.31 2.46 0.06
CA ALA A 221 -10.66 3.84 0.40
C ALA A 221 -9.93 4.35 1.67
N GLY A 222 -8.63 4.06 1.78
CA GLY A 222 -7.76 4.47 2.90
C GLY A 222 -7.98 3.69 4.20
N LYS A 223 -8.96 2.78 4.26
CA LYS A 223 -9.22 1.94 5.45
C LYS A 223 -8.56 0.57 5.29
N GLN A 224 -7.85 0.12 6.33
CA GLN A 224 -7.35 -1.25 6.41
C GLN A 224 -8.54 -2.23 6.45
N ILE A 225 -8.56 -3.17 5.51
CA ILE A 225 -9.57 -4.23 5.41
C ILE A 225 -9.08 -5.51 6.04
N GLN A 226 -7.85 -5.93 5.69
CA GLN A 226 -7.27 -7.18 6.18
C GLN A 226 -5.75 -7.06 6.31
N ARG A 227 -5.19 -7.77 7.30
CA ARG A 227 -3.75 -8.07 7.38
C ARG A 227 -3.57 -9.57 7.35
N VAL A 228 -2.61 -10.04 6.56
CA VAL A 228 -2.26 -11.47 6.43
C VAL A 228 -0.74 -11.63 6.37
N SER A 229 -0.27 -12.79 6.80
CA SER A 229 1.13 -13.19 6.65
C SER A 229 1.19 -14.36 5.65
N PRO A 230 2.02 -14.27 4.60
CA PRO A 230 2.21 -15.38 3.68
C PRO A 230 2.77 -16.63 4.35
N GLU A 231 2.72 -17.73 3.63
CA GLU A 231 3.49 -18.93 3.94
C GLU A 231 4.96 -18.78 3.51
N ALA A 232 5.79 -19.76 3.82
CA ALA A 232 7.22 -19.73 3.46
C ALA A 232 7.46 -19.64 1.93
N ASN A 233 6.57 -20.24 1.14
CA ASN A 233 6.58 -20.18 -0.32
C ASN A 233 6.09 -18.84 -0.90
N GLY A 234 5.63 -17.92 -0.03
CA GLY A 234 5.13 -16.59 -0.38
C GLY A 234 3.63 -16.51 -0.67
N TRP A 235 2.90 -17.63 -0.68
CA TRP A 235 1.45 -17.63 -0.93
C TRP A 235 0.67 -17.10 0.27
N PHE A 236 -0.41 -16.38 0.02
CA PHE A 236 -1.37 -15.92 1.02
C PHE A 236 -2.80 -15.93 0.46
N LYS A 237 -3.78 -15.86 1.37
CA LYS A 237 -5.21 -15.81 1.05
C LYS A 237 -5.86 -14.65 1.81
N VAL A 238 -6.79 -13.95 1.17
CA VAL A 238 -7.61 -12.91 1.77
C VAL A 238 -9.08 -13.26 1.50
N PRO A 239 -9.85 -13.69 2.52
CA PRO A 239 -11.22 -14.13 2.31
C PRO A 239 -12.18 -12.95 2.11
N SER A 240 -13.31 -13.24 1.48
CA SER A 240 -14.49 -12.36 1.45
C SER A 240 -14.27 -10.97 0.85
N LEU A 241 -13.34 -10.83 -0.09
CA LEU A 241 -13.23 -9.60 -0.87
C LEU A 241 -14.35 -9.52 -1.91
N LYS A 242 -14.74 -8.30 -2.25
CA LYS A 242 -15.67 -8.03 -3.36
C LYS A 242 -14.88 -7.51 -4.57
N PRO A 243 -15.38 -7.65 -5.80
CA PRO A 243 -14.80 -6.96 -6.94
C PRO A 243 -14.68 -5.45 -6.71
N GLY A 244 -13.59 -4.84 -7.14
CA GLY A 244 -13.29 -3.42 -6.93
C GLY A 244 -11.79 -3.13 -6.91
N VAL A 245 -11.43 -1.87 -6.63
CA VAL A 245 -10.03 -1.44 -6.46
C VAL A 245 -9.65 -1.48 -4.99
N TYR A 246 -8.42 -1.94 -4.74
CA TYR A 246 -7.82 -2.05 -3.42
C TYR A 246 -6.38 -1.56 -3.48
N TYR A 247 -5.78 -1.36 -2.31
CA TYR A 247 -4.37 -1.04 -2.18
C TYR A 247 -3.70 -2.11 -1.34
N VAL A 248 -2.45 -2.41 -1.66
CA VAL A 248 -1.65 -3.36 -0.89
C VAL A 248 -0.41 -2.67 -0.39
N THR A 249 -0.02 -2.96 0.84
CA THR A 249 1.35 -2.78 1.33
C THR A 249 1.89 -4.13 1.75
N ALA A 250 3.07 -4.50 1.27
CA ALA A 250 3.78 -5.70 1.70
C ALA A 250 5.13 -5.30 2.26
N THR A 251 5.39 -5.70 3.50
CA THR A 251 6.56 -5.25 4.26
C THR A 251 7.22 -6.44 4.93
N SER A 252 8.52 -6.61 4.74
CA SER A 252 9.30 -7.63 5.43
C SER A 252 10.78 -7.31 5.43
N TRP A 253 11.56 -8.11 6.13
CA TRP A 253 13.02 -8.07 6.06
C TRP A 253 13.59 -8.32 4.64
N LEU A 254 12.79 -8.86 3.72
CA LEU A 254 13.15 -9.04 2.31
C LEU A 254 12.92 -7.76 1.47
N GLY A 255 12.10 -6.83 1.95
CA GLY A 255 11.79 -5.63 1.19
C GLY A 255 10.44 -4.98 1.48
N TYR A 256 10.05 -4.08 0.59
CA TYR A 256 8.82 -3.29 0.71
C TYR A 256 8.12 -3.15 -0.64
N SER A 257 6.79 -3.13 -0.66
CA SER A 257 6.00 -2.82 -1.84
C SER A 257 4.69 -2.15 -1.42
N ALA A 258 4.22 -1.18 -2.19
CA ALA A 258 2.97 -0.46 -1.97
C ALA A 258 2.39 -0.01 -3.32
N PHE A 259 1.22 -0.50 -3.71
CA PHE A 259 0.57 -0.11 -4.97
C PHE A 259 -0.94 -0.40 -4.94
N SER A 260 -1.67 0.09 -5.94
CA SER A 260 -3.10 -0.22 -6.12
C SER A 260 -3.31 -1.40 -7.07
N PHE A 261 -4.36 -2.19 -6.84
CA PHE A 261 -4.69 -3.34 -7.66
C PHE A 261 -6.20 -3.49 -7.84
N GLU A 262 -6.60 -4.11 -8.94
CA GLU A 262 -8.00 -4.34 -9.30
C GLU A 262 -8.34 -5.82 -9.08
N VAL A 263 -9.43 -6.04 -8.35
CA VAL A 263 -10.04 -7.33 -8.10
C VAL A 263 -11.28 -7.46 -8.98
N SER A 264 -11.32 -8.49 -9.82
CA SER A 264 -12.49 -8.83 -10.62
C SER A 264 -13.16 -10.11 -10.09
N ALA A 265 -14.46 -10.26 -10.35
CA ALA A 265 -15.14 -11.52 -10.07
C ALA A 265 -14.63 -12.61 -11.01
N ASN A 266 -14.41 -13.82 -10.51
CA ASN A 266 -14.34 -14.99 -11.37
C ASN A 266 -15.74 -15.30 -11.85
N SER A 267 -16.11 -14.65 -12.95
CA SER A 267 -17.16 -15.13 -13.81
C SER A 267 -16.68 -16.50 -14.26
N GLY A 268 -17.24 -17.58 -13.70
CA GLY A 268 -17.01 -18.91 -14.27
C GLY A 268 -17.37 -18.94 -15.76
N PRO A 269 -17.29 -20.10 -16.43
CA PRO A 269 -17.87 -20.24 -17.76
C PRO A 269 -19.41 -20.14 -17.68
N GLY A 270 -19.91 -18.93 -17.44
CA GLY A 270 -21.31 -18.55 -17.52
C GLY A 270 -21.63 -18.34 -18.99
N GLU A 271 -22.64 -19.05 -19.46
CA GLU A 271 -23.17 -18.99 -20.82
C GLU A 271 -23.26 -17.54 -21.28
N SER A 272 -22.34 -17.15 -22.17
CA SER A 272 -22.51 -15.95 -22.98
C SER A 272 -23.64 -16.24 -23.97
N LEU A 273 -24.88 -16.10 -23.49
CA LEU A 273 -26.06 -16.05 -24.34
C LEU A 273 -25.87 -14.80 -25.21
N VAL A 274 -25.55 -15.05 -26.49
CA VAL A 274 -25.36 -14.05 -27.56
C VAL A 274 -23.95 -13.45 -27.65
N SER A 275 -22.97 -14.25 -28.11
CA SER A 275 -22.03 -13.77 -29.14
C SER A 275 -21.35 -14.93 -29.85
N THR A 276 -21.61 -15.05 -31.15
CA THR A 276 -21.11 -16.09 -32.05
C THR A 276 -19.63 -15.86 -32.37
N THR A 277 -18.75 -16.02 -31.38
CA THR A 277 -17.32 -16.18 -31.60
C THR A 277 -16.83 -17.25 -30.63
N LEU A 278 -16.76 -18.48 -31.14
CA LEU A 278 -16.11 -19.62 -30.47
C LEU A 278 -14.61 -19.33 -30.35
N THR A 279 -14.24 -18.49 -29.40
CA THR A 279 -12.95 -18.65 -28.73
C THR A 279 -13.16 -19.78 -27.74
N THR A 280 -12.40 -20.87 -27.90
CA THR A 280 -12.30 -21.92 -26.88
C THR A 280 -12.01 -21.23 -25.55
N SER A 281 -13.02 -21.13 -24.69
CA SER A 281 -12.93 -20.58 -23.35
C SER A 281 -12.07 -21.54 -22.54
N ALA A 282 -10.76 -21.37 -22.64
CA ALA A 282 -9.84 -21.87 -21.65
C ALA A 282 -10.38 -21.40 -20.29
N GLN A 283 -10.67 -22.36 -19.43
CA GLN A 283 -11.16 -22.16 -18.08
C GLN A 283 -10.43 -20.97 -17.45
N ALA A 284 -11.19 -19.92 -17.08
CA ALA A 284 -10.63 -18.70 -16.50
C ALA A 284 -9.77 -19.10 -15.30
N THR A 285 -8.46 -19.13 -15.53
CA THR A 285 -7.51 -19.62 -14.53
C THR A 285 -7.42 -18.51 -13.51
N GLU A 286 -7.72 -18.82 -12.26
CA GLU A 286 -7.66 -17.87 -11.16
C GLU A 286 -6.32 -17.11 -11.22
N ALA A 287 -6.40 -15.80 -11.42
CA ALA A 287 -5.22 -14.94 -11.52
C ALA A 287 -4.92 -14.38 -10.12
N PRO A 288 -3.87 -14.86 -9.41
CA PRO A 288 -3.56 -14.35 -8.08
C PRO A 288 -2.97 -12.93 -8.10
N LEU A 289 -3.04 -12.21 -6.99
CA LEU A 289 -2.31 -10.95 -6.81
C LEU A 289 -0.82 -11.22 -6.64
N GLU A 290 0.04 -10.51 -7.36
CA GLU A 290 1.48 -10.78 -7.31
C GLU A 290 2.26 -9.54 -6.91
N ILE A 291 3.10 -9.70 -5.89
CA ILE A 291 3.75 -8.58 -5.22
C ILE A 291 5.25 -8.79 -5.30
N LEU A 292 5.96 -7.96 -6.07
CA LEU A 292 7.42 -7.92 -6.05
C LEU A 292 7.88 -6.90 -5.02
N LEU A 293 8.62 -7.38 -4.03
CA LEU A 293 9.24 -6.54 -3.02
C LEU A 293 10.42 -5.78 -3.62
N MET A 294 10.44 -4.48 -3.37
CA MET A 294 11.60 -3.64 -3.56
C MET A 294 12.73 -4.11 -2.63
N PRO A 295 13.97 -4.21 -3.11
CA PRO A 295 15.07 -4.73 -2.30
C PRO A 295 15.36 -3.90 -1.06
N ARG A 296 15.76 -4.57 0.03
CA ARG A 296 16.06 -3.93 1.32
C ARG A 296 17.15 -2.86 1.26
N GLN A 297 18.17 -3.04 0.42
CA GLN A 297 19.35 -2.16 0.37
C GLN A 297 18.99 -0.72 0.01
N ILE A 298 17.88 -0.55 -0.72
CA ILE A 298 17.48 0.75 -1.22
C ILE A 298 16.43 1.41 -0.32
N LEU A 299 15.86 0.69 0.67
CA LEU A 299 14.78 1.20 1.50
C LEU A 299 15.19 2.39 2.36
N SER A 300 16.43 2.43 2.86
CA SER A 300 16.92 3.59 3.62
C SER A 300 16.99 4.85 2.76
N SER A 301 17.43 4.71 1.50
CA SER A 301 17.48 5.81 0.53
C SER A 301 16.07 6.24 0.13
N VAL A 302 15.16 5.29 -0.08
CA VAL A 302 13.75 5.55 -0.35
C VAL A 302 13.10 6.31 0.80
N GLN A 303 13.29 5.87 2.04
CA GLN A 303 12.72 6.51 3.21
C GLN A 303 13.22 7.95 3.36
N GLN A 304 14.53 8.17 3.21
CA GLN A 304 15.13 9.52 3.28
C GLN A 304 14.55 10.45 2.21
N GLU A 305 14.43 9.97 0.97
CA GLU A 305 13.91 10.76 -0.15
C GLU A 305 12.42 11.06 -0.02
N VAL A 306 11.63 10.08 0.41
CA VAL A 306 10.20 10.30 0.66
C VAL A 306 10.01 11.31 1.80
N GLU A 307 10.80 11.20 2.87
CA GLU A 307 10.76 12.13 3.99
C GLU A 307 11.17 13.55 3.59
N ALA A 308 12.23 13.70 2.77
CA ALA A 308 12.64 14.99 2.22
C ALA A 308 11.53 15.62 1.37
N ASP A 309 10.92 14.84 0.47
CA ASP A 309 9.83 15.28 -0.41
C ASP A 309 8.59 15.72 0.37
N LEU A 310 8.29 15.08 1.49
CA LEU A 310 7.16 15.45 2.37
C LEU A 310 7.47 16.71 3.18
N ASN A 311 8.72 16.90 3.59
CA ASN A 311 9.13 18.09 4.34
C ASN A 311 9.15 19.34 3.45
N GLU A 312 9.69 19.24 2.23
CA GLU A 312 9.64 20.34 1.24
C GLU A 312 8.21 20.81 0.96
N ARG A 313 7.25 19.88 0.90
CA ARG A 313 5.83 20.21 0.68
C ARG A 313 5.15 20.83 1.90
N SER A 314 5.63 20.55 3.10
CA SER A 314 5.09 21.11 4.34
C SER A 314 5.50 22.58 4.53
N ASP A 315 6.64 22.97 3.96
CA ASP A 315 7.18 24.34 4.04
C ASP A 315 6.59 25.30 3.01
N GLU A 316 5.85 24.80 2.01
CA GLU A 316 5.01 25.65 1.17
C GLU A 316 3.87 26.21 2.03
N THR A 317 4.13 27.37 2.64
CA THR A 317 3.09 28.17 3.29
C THR A 317 1.93 28.28 2.31
N PRO A 318 0.68 28.00 2.73
CA PRO A 318 -0.48 28.24 1.89
C PRO A 318 -0.31 29.62 1.30
N VAL A 319 -0.18 29.69 -0.02
CA VAL A 319 -0.15 30.98 -0.70
C VAL A 319 -1.48 31.59 -0.30
N ASP A 320 -1.43 32.58 0.59
CA ASP A 320 -2.54 33.44 0.91
C ASP A 320 -2.81 34.13 -0.42
N ASP A 321 -3.67 33.50 -1.23
CA ASP A 321 -4.17 34.03 -2.48
C ASP A 321 -5.00 35.22 -2.06
N GLY A 322 -4.26 36.30 -1.82
CA GLY A 322 -4.67 37.54 -1.22
C GLY A 322 -5.60 38.23 -2.18
N THR A 323 -6.75 37.61 -2.41
CA THR A 323 -8.01 38.29 -2.67
C THR A 323 -7.99 39.42 -1.66
N PRO A 324 -7.73 40.66 -2.13
CA PRO A 324 -7.76 41.78 -1.23
C PRO A 324 -9.17 41.74 -0.70
N ILE A 325 -9.33 41.45 0.59
CA ILE A 325 -10.59 41.66 1.27
C ILE A 325 -10.81 43.15 1.04
N ALA A 326 -11.67 43.47 0.09
CA ALA A 326 -12.10 44.83 -0.13
C ALA A 326 -12.75 45.21 1.20
N GLU A 327 -12.00 45.94 2.04
CA GLU A 327 -12.52 46.70 3.17
C GLU A 327 -13.49 47.73 2.61
N THR A 328 -14.64 47.24 2.18
CA THR A 328 -15.79 48.04 1.80
C THR A 328 -16.53 48.34 3.09
N GLY A 329 -16.08 49.43 3.72
CA GLY A 329 -16.99 50.33 4.40
C GLY A 329 -17.14 50.14 5.91
N GLY A 330 -16.49 51.04 6.65
CA GLY A 330 -17.20 51.86 7.62
C GLY A 330 -16.90 51.59 9.08
N MET A 331 -16.10 52.47 9.69
CA MET A 331 -16.29 53.10 11.01
C MET A 331 -15.09 54.04 11.21
N THR A 332 -15.14 55.31 10.82
CA THR A 332 -15.60 56.43 11.64
C THR A 332 -15.17 56.35 13.12
N GLY A 333 -14.13 57.10 13.48
CA GLY A 333 -14.04 57.79 14.78
C GLY A 333 -12.96 57.31 15.75
N GLY A 334 -12.06 58.23 16.12
CA GLY A 334 -11.34 58.16 17.39
C GLY A 334 -9.84 58.46 17.28
N GLY A 335 -9.48 59.73 17.49
CA GLY A 335 -8.09 60.19 17.46
C GLY A 335 -7.23 59.62 18.61
N GLY A 336 -5.94 59.51 18.32
CA GLY A 336 -4.91 59.11 19.28
C GLY A 336 -3.53 59.51 18.77
N THR A 337 -3.15 60.75 19.06
CA THR A 337 -1.81 61.33 18.91
C THR A 337 -0.80 60.67 19.84
N GLY A 338 0.41 60.33 19.34
CA GLY A 338 1.57 60.21 20.23
C GLY A 338 2.74 59.33 19.76
N GLY A 339 3.85 59.98 19.40
CA GLY A 339 5.23 59.48 19.57
C GLY A 339 5.68 58.36 18.63
N GLY A 340 6.62 58.54 17.70
CA GLY A 340 7.96 59.06 17.96
C GLY A 340 8.90 57.90 18.36
N GLY A 341 9.59 57.28 17.39
CA GLY A 341 10.47 56.15 17.66
C GLY A 341 11.33 55.75 16.46
N THR A 342 12.42 56.49 16.25
CA THR A 342 13.58 56.14 15.42
C THR A 342 14.42 55.02 16.06
N GLY A 343 14.92 54.07 15.25
CA GLY A 343 16.03 53.17 15.61
C GLY A 343 15.85 51.77 15.01
N GLY A 344 16.61 51.42 13.96
CA GLY A 344 17.80 50.54 14.08
C GLY A 344 17.39 49.09 13.80
N GLY A 345 17.74 48.48 12.67
CA GLY A 345 19.08 48.00 12.39
C GLY A 345 19.32 46.68 13.15
N GLY A 346 19.17 45.52 12.47
CA GLY A 346 19.36 44.23 13.12
C GLY A 346 19.14 43.03 12.21
N SER A 347 20.04 42.84 11.24
CA SER A 347 20.28 41.55 10.60
C SER A 347 20.86 40.57 11.63
N GLY A 348 20.20 39.42 11.82
CA GLY A 348 20.64 38.38 12.74
C GLY A 348 20.08 37.01 12.39
N SER A 349 20.62 36.42 11.32
CA SER A 349 20.46 35.00 11.01
C SER A 349 21.27 34.18 12.01
N GLY A 350 20.59 33.65 13.02
CA GLY A 350 21.14 32.71 13.99
C GLY A 350 20.78 31.27 13.61
N SER A 351 21.66 30.63 12.85
CA SER A 351 21.73 29.17 12.74
C SER A 351 22.36 28.58 14.01
N GLY A 352 21.82 27.47 14.51
CA GLY A 352 22.62 26.52 15.29
C GLY A 352 21.96 25.99 16.58
N GLY A 353 21.94 24.65 16.68
CA GLY A 353 21.70 23.89 17.91
C GLY A 353 20.37 23.14 17.86
N GLY A 354 20.28 21.85 17.55
CA GLY A 354 21.12 20.77 18.06
C GLY A 354 20.61 20.36 19.43
N GLY A 355 19.56 19.52 19.47
CA GLY A 355 18.94 19.10 20.73
C GLY A 355 18.04 17.87 20.58
N GLY A 356 18.59 16.74 21.01
CA GLY A 356 17.97 15.51 21.54
C GLY A 356 16.50 15.19 21.28
N GLY A 357 16.26 13.94 20.86
CA GLY A 357 14.90 13.40 20.76
C GLY A 357 14.79 11.90 20.59
N ALA A 358 15.61 11.09 21.26
CA ALA A 358 15.31 9.67 21.47
C ALA A 358 14.16 9.52 22.50
N ALA A 359 12.95 9.97 22.16
CA ALA A 359 11.74 9.86 23.00
C ALA A 359 10.44 10.20 22.24
N GLY A 360 10.34 9.87 20.94
CA GLY A 360 9.22 10.31 20.08
C GLY A 360 8.40 9.21 19.40
N LEU A 361 8.48 7.95 19.84
CA LEU A 361 7.81 6.81 19.17
C LEU A 361 6.83 6.06 20.08
N ALA A 362 6.06 6.77 20.91
CA ALA A 362 5.01 6.17 21.73
C ALA A 362 3.61 6.78 21.50
N ALA A 363 3.41 7.60 20.48
CA ALA A 363 2.15 8.34 20.27
C ALA A 363 1.55 8.26 18.85
N ILE A 364 1.96 7.29 18.02
CA ILE A 364 1.30 7.00 16.73
C ILE A 364 0.92 5.51 16.65
N ALA A 365 0.34 5.01 17.74
CA ALA A 365 -0.52 3.82 17.74
C ALA A 365 -1.98 4.20 18.12
N GLY A 366 -2.30 5.50 18.14
CA GLY A 366 -3.51 6.04 18.76
C GLY A 366 -4.55 6.64 17.80
N THR A 367 -4.39 6.55 16.48
CA THR A 367 -5.32 7.13 15.51
C THR A 367 -5.83 6.12 14.46
N ALA A 368 -5.89 4.84 14.85
CA ALA A 368 -6.63 3.81 14.11
C ALA A 368 -7.62 3.01 15.00
N ALA A 369 -7.80 3.38 16.28
CA ALA A 369 -8.60 2.63 17.25
C ALA A 369 -9.51 3.49 18.15
N LEU A 370 -10.10 4.57 17.63
CA LEU A 370 -11.16 5.34 18.31
C LEU A 370 -12.37 5.55 17.38
N ALA A 371 -12.93 4.44 16.90
CA ALA A 371 -14.28 4.38 16.34
C ALA A 371 -14.85 2.95 16.42
N ALA A 372 -14.82 2.36 17.62
CA ALA A 372 -15.54 1.12 17.94
C ALA A 372 -15.67 0.93 19.46
N ALA A 373 -16.25 1.91 20.17
CA ALA A 373 -16.71 1.75 21.56
C ALA A 373 -17.64 2.90 21.95
N ALA A 374 -18.85 2.91 21.38
CA ALA A 374 -20.04 3.55 21.94
C ALA A 374 -21.25 3.09 21.10
N ASN A 375 -21.79 1.92 21.43
CA ASN A 375 -23.19 1.60 21.14
C ASN A 375 -23.62 0.50 22.12
N ASP A 376 -24.10 0.98 23.26
CA ASP A 376 -24.81 0.25 24.32
C ASP A 376 -25.89 1.27 24.75
N SER A 377 -27.20 1.03 24.80
CA SER A 377 -28.06 -0.12 24.53
C SER A 377 -29.45 0.43 24.15
N ASP A 378 -30.38 -0.48 23.88
CA ASP A 378 -31.85 -0.31 23.88
C ASP A 378 -32.54 0.27 22.63
N ASP A 379 -32.82 -0.61 21.67
CA ASP A 379 -34.19 -0.71 21.13
C ASP A 379 -34.46 -2.13 20.60
N GLY A 380 -35.54 -2.73 21.10
CA GLY A 380 -35.96 -4.10 20.86
C GLY A 380 -36.47 -4.35 19.44
N GLY A 381 -35.57 -4.67 18.52
CA GLY A 381 -35.91 -5.24 17.22
C GLY A 381 -36.11 -6.76 17.31
N THR A 382 -37.33 -7.23 17.06
CA THR A 382 -37.63 -8.66 16.90
C THR A 382 -36.73 -9.30 15.84
N PRO A 383 -36.28 -10.56 16.02
CA PRO A 383 -35.43 -11.23 15.06
C PRO A 383 -36.12 -11.33 13.70
N ILE A 384 -35.48 -10.79 12.67
CA ILE A 384 -35.86 -11.05 11.27
C ILE A 384 -35.56 -12.52 11.01
N VAL A 385 -36.60 -13.36 11.05
CA VAL A 385 -36.53 -14.75 10.60
C VAL A 385 -36.51 -14.71 9.07
N PRO A 386 -35.45 -15.19 8.41
CA PRO A 386 -35.45 -15.32 6.96
C PRO A 386 -36.57 -16.29 6.53
N PRO A 387 -37.28 -16.02 5.43
CA PRO A 387 -38.31 -16.93 4.93
C PRO A 387 -37.70 -18.32 4.70
N ALA A 388 -38.42 -19.35 5.12
CA ALA A 388 -38.03 -20.73 4.87
C ALA A 388 -37.74 -20.93 3.38
N MET A 389 -36.57 -21.50 3.04
CA MET A 389 -36.27 -21.90 1.68
C MET A 389 -37.37 -22.83 1.19
N ALA A 390 -38.01 -22.47 0.09
CA ALA A 390 -38.93 -23.36 -0.60
C ALA A 390 -38.15 -24.62 -1.02
N THR A 391 -38.54 -25.76 -0.47
CA THR A 391 -38.08 -27.07 -0.93
C THR A 391 -38.40 -27.21 -2.43
N PRO A 392 -37.45 -27.69 -3.26
CA PRO A 392 -37.71 -27.91 -4.67
C PRO A 392 -38.86 -28.92 -4.81
N ASN A 393 -39.90 -28.54 -5.56
CA ASN A 393 -40.92 -29.49 -5.98
C ASN A 393 -40.26 -30.48 -6.94
N THR A 394 -40.13 -31.73 -6.50
CA THR A 394 -39.85 -32.88 -7.35
C THR A 394 -40.94 -32.94 -8.41
N VAL A 395 -40.61 -32.61 -9.66
CA VAL A 395 -41.49 -32.85 -10.80
C VAL A 395 -41.42 -34.34 -11.09
N GLU A 396 -42.44 -35.06 -10.65
CA GLU A 396 -42.65 -36.47 -10.99
C GLU A 396 -43.05 -36.54 -12.48
N ALA A 397 -42.16 -37.06 -13.31
CA ALA A 397 -42.41 -37.29 -14.73
C ALA A 397 -43.43 -38.44 -14.87
N GLY A 398 -44.70 -38.10 -14.99
CA GLY A 398 -45.75 -39.02 -15.39
C GLY A 398 -45.57 -39.48 -16.83
N LEU A 399 -45.09 -40.71 -17.00
CA LEU A 399 -45.22 -41.48 -18.25
C LEU A 399 -46.68 -41.91 -18.39
N SER A 400 -47.38 -41.35 -19.38
CA SER A 400 -48.66 -41.89 -19.87
C SER A 400 -48.41 -42.86 -21.02
N ASN A 401 -49.04 -44.04 -20.93
CA ASN A 401 -49.10 -45.10 -21.95
C ASN A 401 -49.58 -44.62 -23.33
#